data_AF-A0A832A2L1-F1
#
_entry.id   AF-A0A832A2L1-F1
#
_cell.length_a   1.000
_cell.length_b   1.000
_cell.length_c   1.000
_cell.angle_alpha   90.00
_cell.angle_beta   90.00
_cell.angle_gamma   90.00
#
_symmetry.space_group_name_H-M   'P 1'
#
loop_
_entity.id
_entity.type
_entity.pdbx_description
1 polymer ?
#
loop_
_entity_poly.entity_id
_entity_poly.type
_entity_poly.pdbx_seq_one_letter_code
_entity_poly.pdbx_strand_id
1 'polypeptide(L)'
;MLCELAGQHHEVITGVCLIHRPFDLELIFHDTTGVWMHPLTAAQITEYLARIQPLDKAGAYAIQDHGDTIIERIEGSYHNVMGLPVERLRASLEKLGLVTARD
;
A
#
# COMPACT_ATOMS: atom_id res chain seq x y z
N MET A 1 7.78 -16.10 -2.22
CA MET A 1 6.77 -15.03 -2.13
C MET A 1 6.28 -14.56 -3.48
N LEU A 2 7.04 -13.82 -4.31
CA LEU A 2 6.47 -13.28 -5.57
C LEU A 2 5.85 -14.35 -6.50
N CYS A 3 6.46 -15.54 -6.60
CA CYS A 3 5.87 -16.67 -7.34
C CYS A 3 4.52 -17.17 -6.78
N GLU A 4 4.29 -17.04 -5.46
CA GLU A 4 3.05 -17.45 -4.80
C GLU A 4 1.94 -16.41 -5.01
N LEU A 5 2.32 -15.14 -5.19
CA LEU A 5 1.41 -14.04 -5.44
C LEU A 5 1.07 -13.91 -6.94
N ALA A 6 1.92 -14.40 -7.84
CA ALA A 6 1.70 -14.33 -9.28
C ALA A 6 0.37 -14.98 -9.69
N GLY A 7 -0.48 -14.21 -10.38
CA GLY A 7 -1.83 -14.63 -10.79
C GLY A 7 -2.83 -14.75 -9.64
N GLN A 8 -2.47 -14.30 -8.42
CA GLN A 8 -3.33 -14.37 -7.24
C GLN A 8 -3.83 -12.99 -6.82
N HIS A 9 -4.87 -13.04 -5.97
CA HIS A 9 -5.33 -11.92 -5.18
C HIS A 9 -4.74 -11.98 -3.78
N HIS A 10 -4.32 -10.84 -3.25
CA HIS A 10 -3.95 -10.69 -1.84
C HIS A 10 -4.34 -9.30 -1.33
N GLU A 11 -4.38 -9.16 -0.01
CA GLU A 11 -4.72 -7.91 0.66
C GLU A 11 -3.46 -7.26 1.27
N VAL A 12 -3.40 -5.93 1.17
CA VAL A 12 -2.45 -5.11 1.90
C VAL A 12 -3.21 -4.26 2.91
N ILE A 13 -2.85 -4.41 4.18
CA ILE A 13 -3.51 -3.74 5.29
C ILE A 13 -2.48 -2.83 5.98
N THR A 14 -2.71 -1.52 5.96
CA THR A 14 -1.87 -0.57 6.70
C THR A 14 -2.62 -0.02 7.89
N GLY A 15 -2.06 -0.21 9.09
CA GLY A 15 -2.52 0.40 10.32
C GLY A 15 -1.93 1.80 10.53
N VAL A 16 -2.74 2.72 11.04
CA VAL A 16 -2.36 4.09 11.40
C VAL A 16 -2.85 4.38 12.82
N CYS A 17 -1.97 4.96 13.63
CA CYS A 17 -2.30 5.50 14.94
C CYS A 17 -1.90 6.98 14.99
N LEU A 18 -2.87 7.85 15.28
CA LEU A 18 -2.65 9.28 15.51
C LEU A 18 -2.80 9.55 17.00
N ILE A 19 -1.76 10.11 17.61
CA ILE A 19 -1.73 10.45 19.03
C ILE A 19 -1.39 11.94 19.16
N HIS A 20 -2.28 12.69 19.81
CA HIS A 20 -2.03 14.09 20.14
C HIS A 20 -2.26 14.34 21.64
N ARG A 21 -1.18 14.23 22.42
CA ARG A 21 -1.21 14.29 23.90
C ARG A 21 -1.82 15.58 24.47
N PRO A 22 -1.52 16.79 23.95
CA PRO A 22 -2.13 18.00 24.50
C PRO A 22 -3.65 18.09 24.37
N PHE A 23 -4.25 17.33 23.43
CA PHE A 23 -5.70 17.30 23.22
C PHE A 23 -6.32 15.97 23.68
N ASP A 24 -5.55 15.13 24.38
CA ASP A 24 -5.94 13.77 24.79
C ASP A 24 -6.61 12.96 23.66
N LEU A 25 -6.05 13.09 22.45
CA LEU A 25 -6.60 12.48 21.25
C LEU A 25 -5.80 11.22 20.90
N GLU A 26 -6.54 10.13 20.70
CA GLU A 26 -6.05 8.88 20.11
C GLU A 26 -7.04 8.42 19.03
N LEU A 27 -6.56 8.27 17.80
CA LEU A 27 -7.35 7.74 16.70
C LEU A 27 -6.57 6.61 16.02
N ILE A 28 -7.12 5.40 16.10
CA ILE A 28 -6.56 4.21 15.47
C ILE A 28 -7.49 3.78 14.33
N PHE A 29 -6.91 3.53 13.17
CA PHE A 29 -7.62 2.95 12.05
C PHE A 29 -6.67 2.12 11.19
N HIS A 30 -7.22 1.32 10.29
CA HIS A 30 -6.47 0.65 9.24
C HIS A 30 -7.23 0.79 7.93
N ASP A 31 -6.52 0.75 6.81
CA ASP A 31 -7.12 0.63 5.48
C ASP A 31 -6.71 -0.68 4.82
N THR A 32 -7.63 -1.27 4.07
CA THR A 32 -7.42 -2.54 3.36
C THR A 32 -7.51 -2.28 1.87
N THR A 33 -6.59 -2.86 1.11
CA THR A 33 -6.59 -2.75 -0.35
C THR A 33 -6.31 -4.12 -0.96
N GLY A 34 -7.21 -4.55 -1.85
CA GLY A 34 -7.03 -5.75 -2.64
C GLY A 34 -6.07 -5.48 -3.80
N VAL A 35 -5.16 -6.41 -4.04
CA VAL A 35 -4.18 -6.38 -5.13
C VAL A 35 -4.28 -7.68 -5.90
N TRP A 36 -4.42 -7.57 -7.22
CA TRP A 36 -4.40 -8.71 -8.14
C TRP A 36 -3.13 -8.63 -8.96
N MET A 37 -2.33 -9.68 -8.92
CA MET A 37 -1.14 -9.77 -9.77
C MET A 37 -1.47 -10.47 -11.08
N HIS A 38 -0.80 -10.02 -12.15
CA HIS A 38 -0.80 -10.75 -13.40
C HIS A 38 -0.28 -12.18 -13.19
N PRO A 39 -0.74 -13.16 -14.00
CA PRO A 39 -0.02 -14.42 -14.14
C PRO A 39 1.39 -14.14 -14.69
N LEU A 40 2.43 -14.52 -13.95
CA LEU A 40 3.81 -14.25 -14.32
C LEU A 40 4.56 -15.54 -14.62
N THR A 41 5.38 -15.52 -15.66
CA THR A 41 6.37 -16.56 -15.93
C THR A 41 7.59 -16.38 -15.03
N ALA A 42 8.37 -17.46 -14.84
CA ALA A 42 9.62 -17.40 -14.08
C ALA A 42 10.62 -16.38 -14.66
N ALA A 43 10.63 -16.18 -15.98
CA ALA A 43 11.48 -15.20 -16.65
C ALA A 43 11.07 -13.77 -16.28
N GLN A 44 9.78 -13.44 -16.34
CA GLN A 44 9.26 -12.12 -15.96
C GLN A 44 9.51 -11.82 -14.47
N ILE A 45 9.34 -12.81 -13.60
CA ILE A 45 9.66 -12.68 -12.16
C ILE A 45 11.14 -12.36 -11.98
N THR A 46 12.03 -13.08 -12.67
CA THR A 46 13.48 -12.85 -12.57
C THR A 46 13.87 -11.46 -13.07
N GLU A 47 13.30 -11.02 -14.18
CA GLU A 47 13.52 -9.68 -14.75
C GLU A 47 13.05 -8.57 -13.80
N TYR A 48 11.86 -8.72 -13.20
CA TYR A 48 11.33 -7.78 -12.23
C TYR A 48 12.22 -7.70 -10.98
N LEU A 49 12.58 -8.85 -10.40
CA LEU A 49 13.40 -8.91 -9.18
C LEU A 49 14.81 -8.32 -9.38
N ALA A 50 15.34 -8.34 -10.61
CA ALA A 50 16.62 -7.71 -10.94
C ALA A 50 16.56 -6.17 -10.93
N ARG A 51 15.37 -5.57 -10.96
CA ARG A 51 15.17 -4.11 -11.02
C ARG A 51 14.82 -3.48 -9.68
N ILE A 52 14.55 -4.28 -8.65
CA ILE A 52 14.13 -3.81 -7.34
C ILE A 52 15.04 -4.35 -6.24
N GLN A 53 14.88 -3.86 -5.01
CA GLN A 53 15.50 -4.43 -3.81
C GLN A 53 14.47 -5.30 -3.06
N PRO A 54 14.22 -6.55 -3.48
CA PRO A 54 13.07 -7.32 -3.01
C PRO A 54 13.13 -7.68 -1.52
N LEU A 55 14.33 -7.77 -0.94
CA LEU A 55 14.51 -8.12 0.47
C LEU A 55 14.10 -6.99 1.44
N ASP A 56 13.95 -5.76 0.93
CA ASP A 56 13.42 -4.62 1.68
C ASP A 56 11.90 -4.47 1.53
N LYS A 57 11.24 -5.40 0.83
CA LYS A 57 9.83 -5.31 0.46
C LYS A 57 9.06 -6.52 0.97
N ALA A 58 8.05 -6.29 1.80
CA ALA A 58 7.07 -7.32 2.13
C ALA A 58 6.39 -7.80 0.83
N GLY A 59 6.20 -9.12 0.68
CA GLY A 59 5.66 -9.67 -0.58
C GLY A 59 6.69 -9.84 -1.70
N ALA A 60 7.93 -9.35 -1.53
CA ALA A 60 8.96 -9.29 -2.57
C ALA A 60 8.56 -8.47 -3.81
N TYR A 61 7.71 -7.45 -3.64
CA TYR A 61 7.36 -6.50 -4.69
C TYR A 61 7.19 -5.09 -4.14
N ALA A 62 7.35 -4.09 -5.01
CA ALA A 62 7.12 -2.69 -4.72
C ALA A 62 6.14 -2.13 -5.75
N ILE A 63 5.02 -1.60 -5.26
CA ILE A 63 3.98 -1.02 -6.13
C ILE A 63 4.46 0.24 -6.87
N GLN A 64 5.39 0.99 -6.29
CA GLN A 64 5.98 2.20 -6.89
C GLN A 64 7.11 1.92 -7.89
N ASP A 65 7.75 0.75 -7.79
CA ASP A 65 8.92 0.40 -8.59
C ASP A 65 8.53 -0.72 -9.56
N HIS A 66 8.20 -0.34 -10.80
CA HIS A 66 7.77 -1.26 -11.87
C HIS A 66 6.49 -2.07 -11.52
N GLY A 67 5.63 -1.56 -10.65
CA GLY A 67 4.40 -2.24 -10.23
C GLY A 67 3.43 -2.51 -11.38
N ASP A 68 3.43 -1.67 -12.42
CA ASP A 68 2.66 -1.82 -13.66
C ASP A 68 2.98 -3.10 -14.43
N THR A 69 4.17 -3.68 -14.20
CA THR A 69 4.59 -4.92 -14.87
C THR A 69 4.06 -6.19 -14.20
N ILE A 70 3.61 -6.09 -12.95
CA ILE A 70 3.23 -7.25 -12.13
C ILE A 70 1.81 -7.16 -11.55
N ILE A 71 1.23 -5.97 -11.43
CA ILE A 71 -0.10 -5.73 -10.85
C ILE A 71 -1.11 -5.51 -11.96
N GLU A 72 -2.15 -6.34 -11.98
CA GLU A 72 -3.26 -6.26 -12.93
C GLU A 72 -4.26 -5.18 -12.53
N ARG A 73 -4.67 -5.18 -11.26
CA ARG A 73 -5.57 -4.15 -10.71
C ARG A 73 -5.44 -4.04 -9.20
N ILE A 74 -5.97 -2.92 -8.72
CA ILE A 74 -6.04 -2.57 -7.30
C ILE A 74 -7.48 -2.16 -7.00
N GLU A 75 -8.02 -2.65 -5.88
CA GLU A 75 -9.28 -2.16 -5.32
C GLU A 75 -9.03 -1.61 -3.92
N GLY A 76 -9.07 -0.29 -3.81
CA GLY A 76 -8.73 0.44 -2.59
C GLY A 76 -7.75 1.56 -2.87
N SER A 77 -6.92 1.90 -1.89
CA SER A 77 -5.96 3.01 -1.98
C SER A 77 -4.59 2.53 -2.45
N TYR A 78 -4.08 3.14 -3.51
CA TYR A 78 -2.70 2.96 -3.95
C TYR A 78 -1.70 3.36 -2.85
N HIS A 79 -1.97 4.47 -2.15
CA HIS A 79 -1.13 4.95 -1.06
C HIS A 79 -1.14 3.99 0.14
N ASN A 80 -2.27 3.33 0.40
CA ASN A 80 -2.34 2.25 1.40
C ASN A 80 -1.37 1.12 1.06
N VAL A 81 -1.28 0.70 -0.20
CA VAL A 81 -0.32 -0.34 -0.64
C VAL A 81 1.13 0.16 -0.55
N MET A 82 1.37 1.45 -0.79
CA MET A 82 2.70 2.06 -0.55
C MET A 82 3.09 2.11 0.94
N GLY A 83 2.12 1.94 1.86
CA GLY A 83 2.37 1.89 3.30
C GLY A 83 1.83 3.07 4.10
N LEU A 84 1.04 3.97 3.51
CA LEU A 84 0.30 4.99 4.25
C LEU A 84 -1.01 5.33 3.54
N PRO A 85 -2.20 5.07 4.11
CA PRO A 85 -3.49 5.41 3.49
C PRO A 85 -3.75 6.92 3.54
N VAL A 86 -3.10 7.67 2.65
CA VAL A 86 -3.06 9.14 2.64
C VAL A 86 -4.45 9.76 2.55
N GLU A 87 -5.35 9.21 1.74
CA GLU A 87 -6.70 9.72 1.57
C GLU A 87 -7.48 9.65 2.88
N ARG A 88 -7.45 8.50 3.54
CA ARG A 88 -8.11 8.28 4.83
C ARG A 88 -7.47 9.07 5.95
N LEU A 89 -6.13 9.15 5.96
CA LEU A 89 -5.39 9.96 6.93
C LEU A 89 -5.76 11.44 6.81
N ARG A 90 -5.75 11.99 5.58
CA ARG A 90 -6.14 13.38 5.32
C ARG A 90 -7.56 13.65 5.80
N ALA A 91 -8.52 12.82 5.42
CA ALA A 91 -9.91 12.97 5.85
C ALA A 91 -10.06 12.93 7.39
N SER A 92 -9.28 12.09 8.07
CA SER A 92 -9.23 12.06 9.54
C SER A 92 -8.65 13.35 10.11
N LEU A 93 -7.55 13.87 9.57
CA LEU A 93 -6.93 15.12 10.02
C LEU A 93 -7.84 16.34 9.79
N GLU A 94 -8.56 16.38 8.67
CA GLU A 94 -9.53 17.44 8.36
C GLU A 94 -10.71 17.42 9.34
N LYS A 95 -11.25 16.23 9.64
CA LYS A 95 -12.31 16.06 10.65
C LYS A 95 -11.88 16.49 12.06
N LEU A 96 -10.60 16.36 12.36
CA LEU A 96 -10.01 16.81 13.62
C LEU A 96 -9.66 18.31 13.62
N GLY A 97 -9.83 19.01 12.49
CA GLY A 97 -9.47 20.42 12.35
C GLY A 97 -7.96 20.68 12.38
N LEU A 98 -7.14 19.65 12.15
CA LEU A 98 -5.67 19.75 12.20
C LEU A 98 -5.05 20.16 10.86
N VAL A 99 -5.79 20.01 9.77
CA VAL A 99 -5.43 20.51 8.44
C VAL A 99 -6.67 21.07 7.76
N THR A 100 -6.49 22.12 6.97
CA THR A 100 -7.52 22.65 6.06
C THR A 100 -7.46 21.94 4.72
N ALA A 101 -8.62 21.72 4.10
CA ALA A 101 -8.68 21.35 2.70
C ALA A 101 -7.92 22.42 1.91
N ARG A 102 -6.96 22.00 1.06
CA ARG A 102 -6.34 22.94 0.12
C ARG A 102 -7.39 23.25 -0.96
N ASP A 103 -7.56 24.53 -1.25
CA ASP A 103 -8.26 25.02 -2.44
C ASP A 103 -7.68 24.41 -3.73
#